data_AF-A0A6J4LAM6-F1
#
_entry.id   AF-A0A6J4LAM6-F1
#
_cell.length_a   1.000
_cell.length_b   1.000
_cell.length_c   1.000
_cell.angle_alpha   90.00
_cell.angle_beta   90.00
_cell.angle_gamma   90.00
#
_symmetry.space_group_name_H-M   'P 1'
#
loop_
_entity.id
_entity.type
_entity.pdbx_description
1 polymer ?
#
loop_
_entity_poly.entity_id
_entity_poly.type
_entity_poly.pdbx_seq_one_letter_code
_entity_poly.pdbx_strand_id
1 'polypeptide(L)'
;MSRSVLVPAARVPRWVANFGVRHGRTELSVIDGVLRAVGEDGERADLALPFDRKYEGAADPAGFAAAMSPPDEWAVILARKGGFAVARLAGDQVTASKVGGRHVQGRTKAGGQSQQRFARRRDNQARQAYEAAADHAARLLGEAALMALVCGGDRRAVDEVLADDRLVGVREARCGTWLPVPDPRRAVLDQAILDAQSSVVTLFDH
;
A
#
# COMPACT_ATOMS: atom_id res chain seq x y z
N MET A 1 -0.77 -20.55 -11.79
CA MET A 1 0.03 -19.41 -11.23
C MET A 1 -0.95 -18.46 -10.56
N SER A 2 -0.52 -17.45 -9.79
CA SER A 2 -1.47 -16.48 -9.23
C SER A 2 -1.10 -15.04 -9.57
N ARG A 3 -2.09 -14.22 -9.89
CA ARG A 3 -1.93 -12.78 -10.13
C ARG A 3 -2.88 -11.99 -9.25
N SER A 4 -2.49 -10.78 -8.88
CA SER A 4 -3.32 -9.90 -8.05
C SER A 4 -3.65 -8.59 -8.75
N VAL A 5 -4.81 -8.04 -8.43
CA VAL A 5 -5.29 -6.73 -8.89
C VAL A 5 -5.96 -5.99 -7.75
N LEU A 6 -5.82 -4.66 -7.72
CA LEU A 6 -6.53 -3.81 -6.78
C LEU A 6 -7.91 -3.45 -7.33
N VAL A 7 -8.96 -3.68 -6.53
CA VAL A 7 -10.34 -3.38 -6.91
C VAL A 7 -10.93 -2.42 -5.87
N PRO A 8 -11.23 -1.17 -6.24
CA PRO A 8 -11.94 -0.23 -5.37
C PRO A 8 -13.32 -0.76 -4.97
N ALA A 9 -13.80 -0.40 -3.77
CA ALA A 9 -15.08 -0.85 -3.23
C ALA A 9 -16.24 -0.71 -4.23
N ALA A 10 -16.38 0.46 -4.86
CA ALA A 10 -17.42 0.73 -5.85
C ALA A 10 -17.38 -0.19 -7.09
N ARG A 11 -16.25 -0.85 -7.35
CA ARG A 11 -16.07 -1.77 -8.49
C ARG A 11 -16.26 -3.23 -8.11
N VAL A 12 -16.27 -3.60 -6.83
CA VAL A 12 -16.36 -4.99 -6.39
C VAL A 12 -17.59 -5.71 -6.94
N PRO A 13 -18.84 -5.19 -6.81
CA PRO A 13 -20.01 -5.91 -7.31
C PRO A 13 -19.94 -6.17 -8.81
N ARG A 14 -19.52 -5.17 -9.60
CA ARG A 14 -19.36 -5.31 -11.05
C ARG A 14 -18.21 -6.26 -11.40
N TRP A 15 -17.14 -6.25 -10.63
CA TRP A 15 -16.00 -7.13 -10.85
C TRP A 15 -16.41 -8.60 -10.68
N VAL A 16 -17.14 -8.93 -9.61
CA VAL A 16 -17.66 -10.29 -9.36
C VAL A 16 -18.69 -10.69 -10.43
N ALA A 17 -19.56 -9.78 -10.86
CA ALA A 17 -20.50 -10.07 -11.95
C ALA A 17 -19.77 -10.41 -13.26
N ASN A 18 -18.74 -9.64 -13.61
CA ASN A 18 -17.92 -9.90 -14.80
C ASN A 18 -17.14 -11.22 -14.69
N PHE A 19 -16.72 -11.60 -13.49
CA PHE A 19 -16.11 -12.91 -13.25
C PHE A 19 -17.07 -14.03 -13.64
N GLY A 20 -18.32 -13.98 -13.21
CA GLY A 20 -19.33 -14.99 -13.60
C GLY A 20 -19.69 -14.97 -15.08
N VAL A 21 -19.70 -13.80 -15.73
CA VAL A 21 -19.88 -13.75 -17.20
C VAL A 21 -18.76 -14.50 -17.93
N ARG A 22 -17.54 -14.46 -17.39
CA ARG A 22 -16.36 -15.09 -18.02
C ARG A 22 -16.20 -16.57 -17.68
N HIS A 23 -16.58 -16.97 -16.47
CA HIS A 23 -16.27 -18.28 -15.88
C HIS A 23 -17.52 -19.14 -15.59
N GLY A 24 -18.69 -18.72 -16.09
CA GLY A 24 -19.94 -19.44 -15.93
C GLY A 24 -20.57 -19.24 -14.54
N ARG A 25 -21.41 -20.20 -14.11
CA ARG A 25 -22.08 -20.12 -12.82
C ARG A 25 -21.03 -19.96 -11.71
N THR A 26 -21.13 -18.89 -10.93
CA THR A 26 -20.17 -18.59 -9.86
C THR A 26 -20.77 -18.88 -8.50
N GLU A 27 -20.09 -19.70 -7.72
CA GLU A 27 -20.37 -19.90 -6.30
C GLU A 27 -19.55 -18.90 -5.47
N LEU A 28 -20.22 -18.24 -4.52
CA LEU A 28 -19.59 -17.33 -3.57
C LEU A 28 -19.59 -17.96 -2.19
N SER A 29 -18.45 -17.84 -1.50
CA SER A 29 -18.29 -18.29 -0.11
C SER A 29 -17.37 -17.34 0.65
N VAL A 30 -17.43 -17.35 1.98
CA VAL A 30 -16.47 -16.66 2.83
C VAL A 30 -15.62 -17.70 3.54
N ILE A 31 -14.31 -17.67 3.32
CA ILE A 31 -13.36 -18.63 3.89
C ILE A 31 -12.22 -17.84 4.52
N ASP A 32 -11.96 -18.07 5.80
CA ASP A 32 -10.90 -17.40 6.58
C ASP A 32 -10.91 -15.86 6.51
N GLY A 33 -12.08 -15.26 6.35
CA GLY A 33 -12.24 -13.81 6.25
C GLY A 33 -12.05 -13.23 4.84
N VAL A 34 -12.02 -14.08 3.80
CA VAL A 34 -11.89 -13.69 2.39
C VAL A 34 -13.16 -14.08 1.64
N LEU A 35 -13.69 -13.16 0.82
CA LEU A 35 -14.76 -13.50 -0.13
C LEU A 35 -14.14 -14.25 -1.31
N ARG A 36 -14.53 -15.51 -1.48
CA ARG A 36 -14.07 -16.39 -2.56
C ARG A 36 -15.15 -16.55 -3.61
N ALA A 37 -14.76 -16.40 -4.87
CA ALA A 37 -15.54 -16.75 -6.05
C ALA A 37 -14.92 -17.95 -6.76
N VAL A 38 -15.74 -18.95 -7.08
CA VAL A 38 -15.34 -20.12 -7.88
C VAL A 38 -16.27 -20.24 -9.08
N GLY A 39 -15.69 -20.21 -10.28
CA GLY A 39 -16.40 -20.41 -11.54
C GLY A 39 -16.70 -21.88 -11.81
N GLU A 40 -17.65 -22.12 -12.71
CA GLU A 40 -18.01 -23.47 -13.19
C GLU A 40 -16.85 -24.16 -13.90
N ASP A 41 -15.98 -23.37 -14.52
CA ASP A 41 -14.73 -23.81 -15.14
C ASP A 41 -13.59 -24.08 -14.15
N GLY A 42 -13.83 -23.91 -12.85
CA GLY A 42 -12.87 -24.11 -11.76
C GLY A 42 -11.98 -22.91 -11.46
N GLU A 43 -12.02 -21.83 -12.25
CA GLU A 43 -11.24 -20.63 -11.97
C GLU A 43 -11.63 -20.06 -10.61
N ARG A 44 -10.64 -19.57 -9.85
CA ARG A 44 -10.85 -19.06 -8.49
C ARG A 44 -10.34 -17.62 -8.34
N ALA A 45 -11.13 -16.81 -7.63
CA ALA A 45 -10.72 -15.50 -7.16
C ALA A 45 -10.96 -15.35 -5.65
N ASP A 46 -9.96 -14.81 -4.95
CA ASP A 46 -10.04 -14.47 -3.52
C ASP A 46 -9.94 -12.95 -3.36
N LEU A 47 -10.95 -12.35 -2.70
CA LEU A 47 -11.04 -10.92 -2.41
C LEU A 47 -10.79 -10.69 -0.92
N ALA A 48 -9.66 -10.07 -0.57
CA ALA A 48 -9.33 -9.69 0.80
C ALA A 48 -9.78 -8.25 1.09
N LEU A 49 -10.25 -7.98 2.32
CA LEU A 49 -10.49 -6.60 2.75
C LEU A 49 -9.14 -5.85 2.88
N PRO A 50 -9.14 -4.52 2.67
CA PRO A 50 -7.96 -3.71 2.95
C PRO A 50 -7.63 -3.71 4.45
N PHE A 51 -6.40 -3.30 4.77
CA PHE A 51 -5.89 -3.13 6.14
C PHE A 51 -5.80 -4.44 6.95
N ASP A 52 -5.55 -5.56 6.28
CA ASP A 52 -5.45 -6.92 6.86
C ASP A 52 -6.70 -7.34 7.67
N ARG A 53 -7.85 -6.70 7.42
CA ARG A 53 -9.11 -7.04 8.06
C ARG A 53 -9.68 -8.34 7.50
N LYS A 54 -10.46 -9.02 8.33
CA LYS A 54 -11.24 -10.20 7.95
C LYS A 54 -12.68 -9.82 7.66
N TYR A 55 -13.22 -10.35 6.57
CA TYR A 55 -14.62 -10.19 6.22
C TYR A 55 -15.48 -11.21 6.96
N GLU A 56 -16.45 -10.72 7.74
CA GLU A 56 -17.34 -11.55 8.57
C GLU A 56 -18.79 -11.55 8.08
N GLY A 57 -19.07 -10.90 6.94
CA GLY A 57 -20.40 -10.83 6.35
C GLY A 57 -20.80 -12.08 5.57
N ALA A 58 -22.03 -12.08 5.06
CA ALA A 58 -22.49 -13.10 4.12
C ALA A 58 -21.68 -13.04 2.81
N ALA A 59 -21.68 -14.13 2.03
CA ALA A 59 -21.01 -14.22 0.73
C ALA A 59 -21.72 -13.37 -0.34
N ASP A 60 -21.66 -12.05 -0.15
CA ASP A 60 -22.35 -11.03 -0.94
C ASP A 60 -21.35 -9.92 -1.34
N PRO A 61 -21.17 -9.66 -2.65
CA PRO A 61 -20.26 -8.61 -3.12
C PRO A 61 -20.63 -7.20 -2.64
N ALA A 62 -21.91 -6.90 -2.44
CA ALA A 62 -22.34 -5.58 -1.98
C ALA A 62 -22.01 -5.36 -0.50
N GLY A 63 -22.30 -6.35 0.36
CA GLY A 63 -21.89 -6.37 1.76
C GLY A 63 -20.37 -6.31 1.93
N PHE A 64 -19.62 -7.04 1.09
CA PHE A 64 -18.16 -6.97 1.08
C PHE A 64 -17.66 -5.56 0.75
N ALA A 65 -18.20 -4.94 -0.30
CA ALA A 65 -17.84 -3.58 -0.68
C ALA A 65 -18.14 -2.56 0.43
N ALA A 66 -19.26 -2.72 1.13
CA ALA A 66 -19.62 -1.86 2.27
C ALA A 66 -18.65 -2.05 3.46
N ALA A 67 -18.10 -3.24 3.66
CA ALA A 67 -17.12 -3.52 4.72
C ALA A 67 -15.71 -2.95 4.44
N MET A 68 -15.45 -2.41 3.24
CA MET A 68 -14.15 -1.85 2.87
C MET A 68 -13.86 -0.45 3.45
N SER A 69 -14.78 0.16 4.21
CA SER A 69 -14.60 1.49 4.79
C SER A 69 -13.28 1.63 5.56
N PRO A 70 -12.49 2.69 5.34
CA PRO A 70 -11.20 2.86 6.01
C PRO A 70 -11.36 3.02 7.53
N PRO A 71 -10.31 2.73 8.32
CA PRO A 71 -10.30 2.98 9.76
C PRO A 71 -10.44 4.47 10.10
N ASP A 72 -10.91 4.75 11.32
CA ASP A 72 -11.02 6.13 11.84
C ASP A 72 -9.66 6.82 11.96
N GLU A 73 -8.58 6.05 12.12
CA GLU A 73 -7.23 6.58 12.13
C GLU A 73 -6.22 5.61 11.50
N TRP A 74 -5.59 6.04 10.41
CA TRP A 74 -4.60 5.23 9.68
C TRP A 74 -3.56 6.10 8.97
N ALA A 75 -2.51 5.47 8.46
CA ALA A 75 -1.42 6.18 7.82
C ALA A 75 -0.87 5.47 6.57
N VAL A 76 -0.18 6.25 5.75
CA VAL A 76 0.61 5.77 4.61
C VAL A 76 2.04 6.26 4.74
N ILE A 77 3.02 5.36 4.57
CA ILE A 77 4.45 5.71 4.41
C ILE A 77 4.97 5.13 3.10
N LEU A 78 5.46 6.01 2.24
CA LEU A 78 6.12 5.66 0.99
C LEU A 78 7.57 6.12 1.04
N ALA A 79 8.52 5.25 0.69
CA ALA A 79 9.92 5.63 0.62
C ALA A 79 10.64 4.98 -0.57
N ARG A 80 11.49 5.76 -1.24
CA ARG A 80 12.46 5.28 -2.24
C ARG A 80 13.74 6.11 -2.13
N LYS A 81 14.80 5.71 -2.84
CA LYS A 81 16.10 6.43 -2.85
C LYS A 81 16.00 7.93 -3.18
N GLY A 82 14.98 8.37 -3.92
CA GLY A 82 14.82 9.76 -4.37
C GLY A 82 13.91 10.65 -3.50
N GLY A 83 13.16 10.06 -2.56
CA GLY A 83 12.20 10.80 -1.74
C GLY A 83 11.28 9.90 -0.92
N PHE A 84 10.37 10.54 -0.20
CA PHE A 84 9.39 9.92 0.67
C PHE A 84 8.05 10.67 0.62
N ALA A 85 7.01 9.98 1.06
CA ALA A 85 5.72 10.59 1.37
C ALA A 85 5.15 9.96 2.64
N VAL A 86 4.54 10.78 3.49
CA VAL A 86 3.84 10.36 4.70
C VAL A 86 2.48 11.04 4.71
N ALA A 87 1.44 10.29 5.07
CA ALA A 87 0.11 10.84 5.34
C ALA A 87 -0.50 10.20 6.59
N ARG A 88 -1.18 11.02 7.38
CA ARG A 88 -2.13 10.60 8.42
C ARG A 88 -3.53 10.87 7.89
N LEU A 89 -4.43 9.92 8.12
CA LEU A 89 -5.80 9.96 7.64
C LEU A 89 -6.78 9.64 8.75
N ALA A 90 -7.96 10.25 8.67
CA ALA A 90 -9.13 9.90 9.46
C ALA A 90 -10.28 9.53 8.53
N GLY A 91 -10.64 8.25 8.47
CA GLY A 91 -11.47 7.72 7.40
C GLY A 91 -10.86 8.05 6.03
N ASP A 92 -11.64 8.72 5.17
CA ASP A 92 -11.20 9.15 3.83
C ASP A 92 -10.41 10.48 3.82
N GLN A 93 -10.33 11.18 4.94
CA GLN A 93 -9.78 12.54 4.99
C GLN A 93 -8.29 12.54 5.35
N VAL A 94 -7.47 13.19 4.53
CA VAL A 94 -6.07 13.47 4.86
C VAL A 94 -6.00 14.57 5.92
N THR A 95 -5.61 14.22 7.14
CA THR A 95 -5.50 15.18 8.26
C THR A 95 -4.13 15.83 8.33
N ALA A 96 -3.08 15.11 7.91
CA ALA A 96 -1.76 15.67 7.74
C ALA A 96 -0.99 14.91 6.65
N SER A 97 -0.16 15.61 5.89
CA SER A 97 0.74 14.94 4.95
C SER A 97 2.04 15.71 4.73
N LYS A 98 3.08 14.97 4.36
CA LYS A 98 4.34 15.52 3.90
C LYS A 98 4.87 14.68 2.76
N VAL A 99 5.16 15.35 1.65
CA VAL A 99 5.99 14.82 0.59
C VAL A 99 7.35 15.51 0.66
N GLY A 100 8.42 14.73 0.55
CA GLY A 100 9.78 15.24 0.56
C GLY A 100 10.67 14.42 -0.37
N GLY A 101 11.77 15.02 -0.80
CA GLY A 101 12.68 14.40 -1.75
C GLY A 101 13.50 15.46 -2.49
N ARG A 102 14.39 15.01 -3.36
CA ARG A 102 15.26 15.90 -4.14
C ARG A 102 14.98 15.81 -5.63
N HIS A 103 15.11 16.96 -6.32
CA HIS A 103 15.48 17.01 -7.74
C HIS A 103 16.91 16.48 -7.87
N VAL A 104 17.07 15.20 -8.17
CA VAL A 104 18.38 14.64 -8.52
C VAL A 104 18.68 15.06 -9.96
N GLN A 105 19.51 16.09 -10.13
CA GLN A 105 20.01 16.49 -11.45
C GLN A 105 20.67 15.28 -12.12
N GLY A 106 20.27 15.03 -13.37
CA GLY A 106 20.45 13.76 -14.07
C GLY A 106 21.90 13.27 -14.23
N ARG A 107 21.98 11.96 -14.49
CA ARG A 107 23.18 11.15 -14.72
C ARG A 107 24.15 11.81 -15.72
N THR A 108 25.33 12.24 -15.28
CA THR A 108 26.44 12.55 -16.19
C THR A 108 27.12 11.25 -16.63
N LYS A 109 27.19 11.05 -17.96
CA LYS A 109 27.86 9.92 -18.61
C LYS A 109 29.38 10.11 -18.53
N ALA A 110 30.03 9.65 -17.46
CA ALA A 110 31.49 9.50 -17.43
C ALA A 110 31.89 8.33 -16.51
N GLY A 111 32.62 7.34 -17.04
CA GLY A 111 33.17 6.20 -16.29
C GLY A 111 34.54 6.51 -15.66
N GLY A 112 34.92 5.76 -14.62
CA GLY A 112 36.19 5.88 -13.91
C GLY A 112 36.03 6.03 -12.39
N GLN A 113 37.12 6.32 -11.66
CA GLN A 113 37.19 6.52 -10.19
C GLN A 113 36.19 7.57 -9.64
N SER A 114 35.58 8.35 -10.52
CA SER A 114 34.42 9.20 -10.28
C SER A 114 33.15 8.39 -9.91
N GLN A 115 32.93 7.20 -10.47
CA GLN A 115 31.76 6.34 -10.19
C GLN A 115 31.68 5.90 -8.72
N GLN A 116 32.80 5.50 -8.10
CA GLN A 116 32.81 5.12 -6.68
C GLN A 116 32.47 6.31 -5.77
N ARG A 117 32.94 7.53 -6.11
CA ARG A 117 32.60 8.76 -5.38
C ARG A 117 31.12 9.15 -5.56
N PHE A 118 30.57 8.95 -6.76
CA PHE A 118 29.14 9.16 -7.01
C PHE A 118 28.24 8.11 -6.35
N ALA A 119 28.65 6.84 -6.29
CA ALA A 119 27.95 5.80 -5.55
C ALA A 119 27.86 6.16 -4.07
N ARG A 120 28.99 6.48 -3.41
CA ARG A 120 29.02 6.89 -2.00
C ARG A 120 28.18 8.15 -1.72
N ARG A 121 28.23 9.15 -2.61
CA ARG A 121 27.38 10.36 -2.47
C ARG A 121 25.89 10.02 -2.56
N ARG A 122 25.49 9.10 -3.43
CA ARG A 122 24.09 8.65 -3.55
C ARG A 122 23.64 7.87 -2.33
N ASP A 123 24.47 7.00 -1.79
CA ASP A 123 24.13 6.24 -0.57
C ASP A 123 24.02 7.16 0.66
N ASN A 124 24.94 8.11 0.83
CA ASN A 124 24.84 9.12 1.90
C ASN A 124 23.58 10.01 1.75
N GLN A 125 23.19 10.32 0.51
CA GLN A 125 21.96 11.08 0.24
C GLN A 125 20.70 10.27 0.53
N ALA A 126 20.69 8.98 0.18
CA ALA A 126 19.58 8.10 0.50
C ALA A 126 19.38 8.03 2.02
N ARG A 127 20.47 7.89 2.79
CA ARG A 127 20.42 7.91 4.25
C ARG A 127 19.85 9.21 4.81
N GLN A 128 20.30 10.37 4.33
CA GLN A 128 19.74 11.67 4.74
C GLN A 128 18.25 11.81 4.39
N ALA A 129 17.81 11.26 3.25
CA ALA A 129 16.40 11.26 2.88
C ALA A 129 15.55 10.38 3.82
N TYR A 130 16.11 9.26 4.29
CA TYR A 130 15.44 8.38 5.25
C TYR A 130 15.39 9.00 6.65
N GLU A 131 16.47 9.64 7.11
CA GLU A 131 16.48 10.42 8.36
C GLU A 131 15.41 11.53 8.33
N ALA A 132 15.34 12.31 7.24
CA ALA A 132 14.31 13.33 7.08
C ALA A 132 12.89 12.74 7.02
N ALA A 133 12.73 11.58 6.39
CA ALA A 133 11.46 10.87 6.36
C ALA A 133 11.04 10.38 7.75
N ALA A 134 11.98 9.85 8.54
CA ALA A 134 11.76 9.43 9.93
C ALA A 134 11.36 10.62 10.80
N ASP A 135 12.04 11.76 10.70
CA ASP A 135 11.65 12.98 11.44
C ASP A 135 10.24 13.45 11.09
N HIS A 136 9.89 13.44 9.80
CA HIS A 136 8.55 13.81 9.37
C HIS A 136 7.49 12.79 9.79
N ALA A 137 7.80 11.49 9.72
CA ALA A 137 6.92 10.45 10.21
C ALA A 137 6.70 10.57 11.72
N ALA A 138 7.77 10.73 12.52
CA ALA A 138 7.67 10.89 13.96
C ALA A 138 6.84 12.12 14.34
N ARG A 139 7.04 13.26 13.66
CA ARG A 139 6.26 14.47 13.90
C ARG A 139 4.77 14.33 13.53
N LEU A 140 4.45 13.58 12.47
CA LEU A 140 3.07 13.44 11.99
C LEU A 140 2.31 12.29 12.66
N LEU A 141 3.02 11.23 13.05
CA LEU A 141 2.47 9.92 13.42
C LEU A 141 2.93 9.43 14.79
N GLY A 142 4.00 9.97 15.39
CA GLY A 142 4.65 9.38 16.56
C GLY A 142 3.75 9.24 17.80
N GLU A 143 2.74 10.10 17.93
CA GLU A 143 1.74 10.05 19.01
C GLU A 143 0.38 9.50 18.52
N ALA A 144 0.28 9.08 17.26
CA ALA A 144 -0.96 8.60 16.68
C ALA A 144 -1.25 7.15 17.10
N ALA A 145 -2.47 6.89 17.57
CA ALA A 145 -2.97 5.54 17.81
C ALA A 145 -3.50 4.95 16.50
N LEU A 146 -2.58 4.60 15.59
CA LEU A 146 -2.95 4.10 14.27
C LEU A 146 -3.59 2.72 14.35
N MET A 147 -4.73 2.55 13.69
CA MET A 147 -5.34 1.23 13.49
C MET A 147 -4.69 0.47 12.34
N ALA A 148 -4.10 1.20 11.39
CA ALA A 148 -3.42 0.62 10.23
C ALA A 148 -2.33 1.55 9.70
N LEU A 149 -1.25 0.95 9.22
CA LEU A 149 -0.20 1.59 8.45
C LEU A 149 0.02 0.81 7.15
N VAL A 150 -0.21 1.47 6.01
CA VAL A 150 0.10 0.89 4.69
C VAL A 150 1.42 1.47 4.19
N CYS A 151 2.32 0.58 3.77
CA CYS A 151 3.64 0.95 3.31
C CYS A 151 3.82 0.70 1.81
N GLY A 152 4.75 1.43 1.18
CA GLY A 152 5.07 1.22 -0.22
C GLY A 152 6.46 1.70 -0.63
N GLY A 153 6.94 1.13 -1.72
CA GLY A 153 8.19 1.54 -2.37
C GLY A 153 9.33 0.57 -2.10
N ASP A 154 10.48 1.09 -1.71
CA ASP A 154 11.66 0.30 -1.36
C ASP A 154 11.55 -0.19 0.08
N ARG A 155 11.52 -1.52 0.28
CA ARG A 155 11.34 -2.13 1.62
C ARG A 155 12.41 -1.68 2.60
N ARG A 156 13.68 -1.66 2.17
CA ARG A 156 14.80 -1.24 3.03
C ARG A 156 14.68 0.23 3.42
N ALA A 157 14.27 1.10 2.49
CA ALA A 157 14.04 2.51 2.77
C ALA A 157 12.97 2.72 3.85
N VAL A 158 11.84 2.03 3.75
CA VAL A 158 10.76 2.11 4.74
C VAL A 158 11.16 1.49 6.06
N ASP A 159 11.84 0.34 6.05
CA ASP A 159 12.32 -0.31 7.28
C ASP A 159 13.31 0.59 8.03
N GLU A 160 14.20 1.31 7.33
CA GLU A 160 15.10 2.31 7.93
C GLU A 160 14.32 3.47 8.57
N VAL A 161 13.29 3.98 7.88
CA VAL A 161 12.40 5.03 8.43
C VAL A 161 11.70 4.54 9.68
N LEU A 162 11.13 3.34 9.64
CA LEU A 162 10.40 2.73 10.75
C LEU A 162 11.32 2.22 11.87
N ALA A 163 12.64 2.21 11.70
CA ALA A 163 13.59 1.82 12.74
C ALA A 163 13.75 2.89 13.84
N ASP A 164 13.27 4.11 13.62
CA ASP A 164 13.26 5.18 14.62
C ASP A 164 12.40 4.80 15.84
N ASP A 165 12.96 4.97 17.05
CA ASP A 165 12.29 4.60 18.31
C ASP A 165 10.99 5.37 18.54
N ARG A 166 10.86 6.58 17.98
CA ARG A 166 9.63 7.39 18.07
C ARG A 166 8.47 6.78 17.27
N LEU A 167 8.74 5.76 16.45
CA LEU A 167 7.78 5.10 15.56
C LEU A 167 7.45 3.66 15.97
N VAL A 168 7.79 3.24 17.19
CA VAL A 168 7.50 1.87 17.67
C VAL A 168 6.02 1.50 17.50
N GLY A 169 5.10 2.31 18.04
CA GLY A 169 3.65 2.05 17.92
C GLY A 169 3.13 2.16 16.47
N VAL A 170 3.70 3.06 15.68
CA VAL A 170 3.38 3.20 14.25
C VAL A 170 3.77 1.94 13.46
N ARG A 171 4.93 1.36 13.78
CA ARG A 171 5.44 0.14 13.14
C ARG A 171 4.60 -1.09 13.48
N GLU A 172 4.02 -1.15 14.68
CA GLU A 172 3.13 -2.24 15.11
C GLU A 172 1.81 -2.26 14.32
N ALA A 173 1.33 -1.11 13.86
CA ALA A 173 0.13 -1.00 13.02
C ALA A 173 0.35 -1.40 11.55
N ARG A 174 1.57 -1.81 11.16
CA ARG A 174 1.93 -2.08 9.77
C ARG A 174 1.17 -3.27 9.19
N CYS A 175 0.42 -3.02 8.13
CA CYS A 175 -0.26 -4.06 7.35
C CYS A 175 0.72 -4.83 6.45
N GLY A 176 0.34 -6.04 6.05
CA GLY A 176 1.07 -6.89 5.11
C GLY A 176 1.02 -6.38 3.67
N THR A 177 -0.02 -5.60 3.31
CA THR A 177 -0.14 -4.98 1.99
C THR A 177 1.04 -4.05 1.68
N TRP A 178 1.67 -4.24 0.52
CA TRP A 178 2.81 -3.45 0.06
C TRP A 178 2.54 -2.78 -1.29
N LEU A 179 2.55 -1.45 -1.33
CA LEU A 179 2.23 -0.70 -2.54
C LEU A 179 3.46 -0.54 -3.45
N PRO A 180 3.40 -0.97 -4.73
CA PRO A 180 4.45 -0.71 -5.70
C PRO A 180 4.39 0.75 -6.16
N VAL A 181 5.17 1.61 -5.52
CA VAL A 181 5.16 3.04 -5.86
C VAL A 181 6.37 3.45 -6.69
N PRO A 182 6.21 4.35 -7.69
CA PRO A 182 7.32 5.04 -8.35
C PRO A 182 7.91 6.11 -7.40
N ASP A 183 8.42 7.23 -7.90
CA ASP A 183 8.88 8.32 -7.04
C ASP A 183 7.70 8.85 -6.18
N PRO A 184 7.82 8.88 -4.83
CA PRO A 184 6.71 9.21 -3.94
C PRO A 184 6.42 10.72 -3.93
N ARG A 185 5.86 11.22 -5.02
CA ARG A 185 5.39 12.60 -5.18
C ARG A 185 3.93 12.71 -4.73
N ARG A 186 3.40 13.94 -4.68
CA ARG A 186 2.00 14.19 -4.24
C ARG A 186 0.97 13.32 -4.97
N ALA A 187 0.97 13.30 -6.30
CA ALA A 187 0.03 12.47 -7.06
C ALA A 187 0.16 10.97 -6.77
N VAL A 188 1.36 10.50 -6.43
CA VAL A 188 1.61 9.09 -6.07
C VAL A 188 1.11 8.80 -4.66
N LEU A 189 1.25 9.73 -3.72
CA LEU A 189 0.65 9.62 -2.40
C LEU A 189 -0.89 9.57 -2.49
N ASP A 190 -1.48 10.46 -3.29
CA ASP A 190 -2.93 10.51 -3.47
C ASP A 190 -3.46 9.19 -4.06
N GLN A 191 -2.77 8.62 -5.06
CA GLN A 191 -3.12 7.30 -5.60
C GLN A 191 -2.90 6.18 -4.59
N ALA A 192 -1.80 6.20 -3.84
CA ALA A 192 -1.50 5.18 -2.84
C ALA A 192 -2.56 5.13 -1.73
N ILE A 193 -3.16 6.26 -1.36
CA ILE A 193 -4.28 6.31 -0.42
C ILE A 193 -5.51 5.57 -0.98
N LEU A 194 -5.81 5.72 -2.26
CA LEU A 194 -6.92 4.99 -2.91
C LEU A 194 -6.61 3.49 -3.04
N ASP A 195 -5.37 3.16 -3.38
CA ASP A 195 -4.90 1.78 -3.52
C ASP A 195 -4.90 1.04 -2.18
N ALA A 196 -4.51 1.72 -1.09
CA ALA A 196 -4.54 1.18 0.27
C ALA A 196 -5.94 0.76 0.73
N GLN A 197 -6.98 1.43 0.24
CA GLN A 197 -8.39 1.15 0.52
C GLN A 197 -9.01 0.14 -0.45
N SER A 198 -8.27 -0.31 -1.46
CA SER A 198 -8.78 -1.25 -2.45
C SER A 198 -8.62 -2.69 -1.98
N SER A 199 -9.55 -3.56 -2.41
CA SER A 199 -9.44 -4.99 -2.17
C SER A 199 -8.31 -5.55 -3.02
N VAL A 200 -7.45 -6.35 -2.40
CA VAL A 200 -6.51 -7.20 -3.15
C VAL A 200 -7.29 -8.41 -3.62
N VAL A 201 -7.48 -8.51 -4.93
CA VAL A 201 -8.15 -9.65 -5.57
C VAL A 201 -7.09 -10.54 -6.20
N THR A 202 -6.92 -11.73 -5.64
CA THR A 202 -5.97 -12.74 -6.12
C THR A 202 -6.71 -13.76 -6.97
N LEU A 203 -6.28 -13.89 -8.21
CA LEU A 203 -6.76 -14.88 -9.17
C LEU A 203 -5.79 -16.05 -9.20
N PHE A 204 -6.33 -17.26 -9.23
CA PHE A 204 -5.58 -18.50 -9.28
C PHE A 204 -5.85 -19.16 -10.63
N ASP A 205 -4.88 -19.04 -11.54
CA ASP A 205 -4.96 -19.74 -12.81
C ASP A 205 -4.79 -21.24 -12.55
N HIS A 206 -5.68 -22.04 -13.13
CA HIS A 206 -5.61 -23.49 -13.13
C HIS A 206 -4.45 -24.05 -13.97
#